data_AF-A0A926T987-F1
#
_entry.id   AF-A0A926T987-F1
#
_cell.length_a   1.000
_cell.length_b   1.000
_cell.length_c   1.000
_cell.angle_alpha   90.00
_cell.angle_beta   90.00
_cell.angle_gamma   90.00
#
_symmetry.space_group_name_H-M   'P 1'
#
loop_
_entity.id
_entity.type
_entity.pdbx_description
1 polymer ?
#
loop_
_entity_poly.entity_id
_entity_poly.type
_entity_poly.pdbx_seq_one_letter_code
_entity_poly.pdbx_strand_id
1 'polypeptide(L)'
;MIQLLVNILEVTLGTFYGKRFYARCFVLETIARVPYFAYLSVLHLYESLGFWDKSDWLKIHFAETWNELHHLRIIEALGGNERAIDRFIARIGVLFYYWVLVFIYMISPRAAYYFNELVEEKAHHTYDKYLNECEAELKSQPAPAVAIAYYRDGDLYMFDEFQTSHLPAQRRPKIENLYDVFVAIRNDEMEHVNTMKACQRSDAKEIINSPHSAEVKAQSQEDSEVSDKHLV
;
A
#
# COMPACT_ATOMS: atom_id res chain seq x y z
N MET A 1 -13.80 5.89 19.01
CA MET A 1 -12.50 6.36 19.52
C MET A 1 -11.46 6.46 18.40
N ILE A 2 -11.20 5.38 17.64
CA ILE A 2 -10.20 5.38 16.55
C ILE A 2 -10.48 6.47 15.49
N GLN A 3 -11.69 6.51 14.92
CA GLN A 3 -12.08 7.52 13.92
C GLN A 3 -11.81 8.96 14.38
N LEU A 4 -12.07 9.27 15.67
CA LEU A 4 -11.82 10.59 16.24
C LEU A 4 -10.32 10.93 16.23
N LEU A 5 -9.46 9.98 16.58
CA LEU A 5 -8.01 10.17 16.56
C LEU A 5 -7.50 10.42 15.14
N VAL A 6 -7.96 9.62 14.17
CA VAL A 6 -7.55 9.79 12.77
C VAL A 6 -8.08 11.12 12.21
N ASN A 7 -9.28 11.57 12.61
CA ASN A 7 -9.82 12.90 12.23
C ASN A 7 -9.00 14.04 12.82
N ILE A 8 -8.63 13.97 14.09
CA ILE A 8 -7.80 14.99 14.75
C ILE A 8 -6.44 15.09 14.07
N LEU A 9 -5.81 13.96 13.76
CA LEU A 9 -4.53 13.92 13.06
C LEU A 9 -4.62 14.59 11.69
N GLU A 10 -5.63 14.24 10.90
CA GLU A 10 -5.87 14.82 9.58
C GLU A 10 -6.05 16.34 9.63
N VAL A 11 -6.92 16.84 10.52
CA VAL A 11 -7.16 18.29 10.67
C VAL A 11 -5.89 19.01 11.11
N THR A 12 -5.14 18.42 12.03
CA THR A 12 -3.89 19.00 12.55
C THR A 12 -2.83 19.10 11.45
N LEU A 13 -2.61 18.01 10.71
CA LEU A 13 -1.64 17.99 9.60
C LEU A 13 -2.10 18.90 8.44
N GLY A 14 -3.39 18.89 8.10
CA GLY A 14 -3.95 19.80 7.10
C GLY A 14 -3.71 21.27 7.45
N THR A 15 -3.91 21.64 8.72
CA THR A 15 -3.66 23.01 9.20
C THR A 15 -2.17 23.35 9.22
N PHE A 16 -1.32 22.43 9.68
CA PHE A 16 0.13 22.66 9.80
C PHE A 16 0.82 22.83 8.44
N TYR A 17 0.48 22.00 7.46
CA TYR A 17 1.11 22.04 6.13
C TYR A 17 0.45 23.04 5.17
N GLY A 18 -0.83 23.37 5.36
CA GLY A 18 -1.56 24.32 4.53
C GLY A 18 -1.43 24.00 3.03
N LYS A 19 -0.86 24.93 2.26
CA LYS A 19 -0.67 24.78 0.80
C LYS A 19 0.51 23.86 0.40
N ARG A 20 1.31 23.37 1.35
CA ARG A 20 2.49 22.54 1.07
C ARG A 20 2.11 21.07 0.88
N PHE A 21 1.30 20.78 -0.14
CA PHE A 21 0.71 19.46 -0.37
C PHE A 21 1.77 18.34 -0.42
N TYR A 22 2.82 18.48 -1.24
CA TYR A 22 3.87 17.45 -1.33
C TYR A 22 4.65 17.24 -0.03
N ALA A 23 4.84 18.26 0.79
CA ALA A 23 5.48 18.10 2.10
C ALA A 23 4.60 17.31 3.08
N ARG A 24 3.27 17.56 3.03
CA ARG A 24 2.30 16.79 3.81
C ARG A 24 2.28 15.33 3.37
N CYS A 25 2.16 15.08 2.06
CA CYS A 25 2.22 13.74 1.50
C CYS A 25 3.53 13.06 1.90
N PHE A 26 4.68 13.71 1.76
CA PHE A 26 5.97 13.12 2.13
C PHE A 26 5.96 12.57 3.57
N VAL A 27 5.43 13.33 4.54
CA VAL A 27 5.33 12.87 5.92
C VAL A 27 4.33 11.72 6.06
N LEU A 28 3.19 11.78 5.39
CA LEU A 28 2.17 10.74 5.41
C LEU A 28 2.67 9.44 4.75
N GLU A 29 3.22 9.47 3.54
CA GLU A 29 3.80 8.33 2.81
C GLU A 29 5.00 7.69 3.54
N THR A 30 5.74 8.50 4.30
CA THR A 30 6.80 7.95 5.17
C THR A 30 6.22 7.14 6.32
N ILE A 31 5.03 7.51 6.80
CA ILE A 31 4.33 6.86 7.92
C ILE A 31 3.43 5.71 7.42
N ALA A 32 2.85 5.81 6.22
CA ALA A 32 1.88 4.87 5.65
C ALA A 32 2.47 3.47 5.36
N ARG A 33 3.79 3.37 5.15
CA ARG A 33 4.49 2.06 5.10
C ARG A 33 4.56 1.29 6.43
N VAL A 34 4.43 1.99 7.56
CA VAL A 34 4.74 1.46 8.90
C VAL A 34 3.76 0.38 9.38
N PRO A 35 2.44 0.50 9.17
CA PRO A 35 1.45 -0.55 9.46
C PRO A 35 1.87 -1.90 8.90
N TYR A 36 2.10 -1.96 7.59
CA TYR A 36 2.45 -3.19 6.91
C TYR A 36 3.76 -3.79 7.46
N PHE A 37 4.78 -2.96 7.68
CA PHE A 37 6.02 -3.43 8.28
C PHE A 37 5.86 -3.94 9.73
N ALA A 38 5.01 -3.30 10.53
CA ALA A 38 4.67 -3.77 11.88
C ALA A 38 3.93 -5.11 11.82
N TYR A 39 3.01 -5.29 10.87
CA TYR A 39 2.26 -6.54 10.70
C TYR A 39 3.19 -7.67 10.28
N LEU A 40 4.07 -7.42 9.29
CA LEU A 40 5.13 -8.36 8.89
C LEU A 40 6.02 -8.77 10.06
N SER A 41 6.45 -7.81 10.88
CA SER A 41 7.31 -8.08 12.04
C SER A 41 6.66 -9.09 13.00
N VAL A 42 5.38 -8.88 13.31
CA VAL A 42 4.63 -9.76 14.22
C VAL A 42 4.30 -11.10 13.57
N LEU A 43 3.88 -11.10 12.30
CA LEU A 43 3.61 -12.32 11.54
C LEU A 43 4.85 -13.21 11.46
N HIS A 44 6.00 -12.67 11.09
CA HIS A 44 7.27 -13.40 11.02
C HIS A 44 7.70 -13.94 12.38
N LEU A 45 7.59 -13.13 13.45
CA LEU A 45 7.91 -13.57 14.80
C LEU A 45 7.08 -14.80 15.19
N TYR A 46 5.77 -14.72 14.97
CA TYR A 46 4.87 -15.79 15.36
C TYR A 46 4.97 -17.04 14.46
N GLU A 47 5.24 -16.89 13.17
CA GLU A 47 5.57 -18.00 12.28
C GLU A 47 6.86 -18.70 12.74
N SER A 48 7.90 -17.93 13.07
CA SER A 48 9.18 -18.47 13.56
C SER A 48 9.05 -19.21 14.90
N LEU A 49 8.09 -18.81 15.73
CA LEU A 49 7.75 -19.49 16.98
C LEU A 49 6.79 -20.68 16.78
N GLY A 50 6.35 -20.94 15.56
CA GLY A 50 5.48 -22.07 15.22
C GLY A 50 4.01 -21.87 15.58
N PHE A 51 3.56 -20.63 15.80
CA PHE A 51 2.16 -20.36 16.16
C PHE A 51 1.20 -20.48 14.98
N TRP A 52 1.65 -20.18 13.75
CA TRP A 52 0.82 -20.25 12.56
C TRP A 52 1.64 -20.21 11.26
N ASP A 53 1.02 -20.68 10.17
CA ASP A 53 1.47 -20.51 8.79
C ASP A 53 0.52 -19.53 8.10
N LYS A 54 1.01 -18.33 7.80
CA LYS A 54 0.28 -17.24 7.13
C LYS A 54 1.14 -16.60 6.06
N SER A 55 1.81 -17.42 5.26
CA SER A 55 2.68 -16.99 4.17
C SER A 55 2.01 -16.01 3.19
N ASP A 56 0.72 -16.17 2.87
CA ASP A 56 -0.02 -15.21 2.04
C ASP A 56 -0.12 -13.81 2.66
N TRP A 57 -0.28 -13.71 3.99
CA TRP A 57 -0.29 -12.40 4.69
C TRP A 57 1.08 -11.75 4.71
N LEU A 58 2.14 -12.55 4.85
CA LEU A 58 3.51 -12.04 4.75
C LEU A 58 3.77 -11.46 3.36
N LYS A 59 3.33 -12.17 2.32
CA LYS A 59 3.55 -11.76 0.95
C LYS A 59 2.78 -10.48 0.61
N ILE A 60 1.50 -10.42 0.95
CA ILE A 60 0.67 -9.26 0.62
C ILE A 60 1.12 -8.01 1.37
N HIS A 61 1.39 -8.08 2.69
CA HIS A 61 1.85 -6.91 3.43
C HIS A 61 3.23 -6.46 2.99
N PHE A 62 4.08 -7.38 2.49
CA PHE A 62 5.33 -6.98 1.85
C PHE A 62 5.08 -6.20 0.56
N ALA A 63 4.17 -6.68 -0.29
CA ALA A 63 3.77 -5.96 -1.50
C ALA A 63 3.15 -4.58 -1.18
N GLU A 64 2.36 -4.47 -0.10
CA GLU A 64 1.85 -3.17 0.37
C GLU A 64 2.97 -2.23 0.83
N THR A 65 3.95 -2.70 1.63
CA THR A 65 5.13 -1.86 1.95
C THR A 65 5.90 -1.41 0.72
N TRP A 66 5.94 -2.25 -0.32
CA TRP A 66 6.62 -1.96 -1.57
C TRP A 66 5.89 -0.88 -2.37
N ASN A 67 4.56 -0.91 -2.39
CA ASN A 67 3.71 0.10 -3.03
C ASN A 67 3.90 1.49 -2.40
N GLU A 68 3.72 1.57 -1.08
CA GLU A 68 3.92 2.77 -0.25
C GLU A 68 5.33 3.37 -0.36
N LEU A 69 6.34 2.51 -0.55
CA LEU A 69 7.71 2.96 -0.82
C LEU A 69 7.78 3.76 -2.13
N HIS A 70 7.09 3.33 -3.17
CA HIS A 70 7.09 4.00 -4.46
C HIS A 70 6.27 5.29 -4.43
N HIS A 71 5.15 5.32 -3.71
CA HIS A 71 4.44 6.58 -3.44
C HIS A 71 5.36 7.62 -2.79
N LEU A 72 6.08 7.25 -1.73
CA LEU A 72 7.08 8.16 -1.13
C LEU A 72 8.11 8.64 -2.15
N ARG A 73 8.71 7.73 -2.93
CA ARG A 73 9.75 8.10 -3.91
C ARG A 73 9.21 9.06 -4.96
N ILE A 74 7.96 8.90 -5.39
CA ILE A 74 7.28 9.82 -6.29
C ILE A 74 7.15 11.19 -5.63
N ILE A 75 6.67 11.26 -4.39
CA ILE A 75 6.52 12.51 -3.66
C ILE A 75 7.88 13.18 -3.36
N GLU A 76 8.94 12.41 -3.11
CA GLU A 76 10.31 12.92 -2.98
C GLU A 76 10.81 13.55 -4.28
N ALA A 77 10.55 12.90 -5.42
CA ALA A 77 10.90 13.45 -6.74
C ALA A 77 10.14 14.76 -7.05
N LEU A 78 8.99 14.98 -6.43
CA LEU A 78 8.21 16.22 -6.50
C LEU A 78 8.61 17.27 -5.44
N GLY A 79 9.68 17.04 -4.66
CA GLY A 79 10.18 17.99 -3.67
C GLY A 79 9.52 17.89 -2.29
N GLY A 80 8.77 16.82 -2.01
CA GLY A 80 8.12 16.65 -0.71
C GLY A 80 9.08 16.59 0.48
N ASN A 81 10.34 16.20 0.26
CA ASN A 81 11.35 16.03 1.31
C ASN A 81 12.30 17.24 1.48
N GLU A 82 12.01 18.40 0.90
CA GLU A 82 12.90 19.56 0.88
C GLU A 82 13.35 20.02 2.28
N ARG A 83 12.42 20.16 3.23
CA ARG A 83 12.73 20.78 4.53
C ARG A 83 13.14 19.74 5.58
N ALA A 84 14.18 20.08 6.34
CA ALA A 84 14.69 19.22 7.41
C ALA A 84 13.66 18.94 8.51
N ILE A 85 12.76 19.90 8.79
CA ILE A 85 11.71 19.73 9.80
C ILE A 85 10.69 18.66 9.39
N ASP A 86 10.30 18.59 8.11
CA ASP A 86 9.35 17.60 7.62
C ASP A 86 9.98 16.19 7.73
N ARG A 87 11.26 16.05 7.37
CA ARG A 87 12.03 14.81 7.55
C ARG A 87 12.16 14.41 9.03
N PHE A 88 12.38 15.37 9.91
CA PHE A 88 12.47 15.10 11.35
C PHE A 88 11.13 14.60 11.91
N ILE A 89 10.03 15.27 11.58
CA ILE A 89 8.68 14.88 11.99
C ILE A 89 8.37 13.46 11.50
N ALA A 90 8.62 13.17 10.22
CA ALA A 90 8.38 11.86 9.64
C ALA A 90 9.15 10.75 10.37
N ARG A 91 10.45 10.95 10.65
CA ARG A 91 11.30 9.95 11.31
C ARG A 91 10.86 9.63 12.74
N ILE A 92 10.52 10.66 13.53
CA ILE A 92 10.01 10.46 14.90
C ILE A 92 8.63 9.82 14.85
N GLY A 93 7.78 10.24 13.91
CA GLY A 93 6.46 9.65 13.66
C GLY A 93 6.55 8.15 13.39
N VAL A 94 7.44 7.74 12.47
CA VAL A 94 7.69 6.33 12.15
C VAL A 94 8.06 5.51 13.39
N LEU A 95 9.02 5.99 14.19
CA LEU A 95 9.49 5.24 15.36
C LEU A 95 8.36 5.00 16.38
N PHE A 96 7.59 6.05 16.69
CA PHE A 96 6.49 5.94 17.63
C PHE A 96 5.36 5.08 17.08
N TYR A 97 4.95 5.33 15.84
CA TYR A 97 3.84 4.63 15.21
C TYR A 97 4.12 3.13 15.03
N TYR A 98 5.36 2.76 14.68
CA TYR A 98 5.79 1.37 14.56
C TYR A 98 5.50 0.57 15.84
N TRP A 99 6.01 1.04 16.98
CA TRP A 99 5.83 0.32 18.25
C TRP A 99 4.36 0.25 18.65
N VAL A 100 3.60 1.33 18.48
CA VAL A 100 2.15 1.33 18.74
C VAL A 100 1.45 0.24 17.93
N LEU A 101 1.72 0.16 16.62
CA LEU A 101 1.07 -0.83 15.76
C LEU A 101 1.52 -2.26 16.03
N VAL A 102 2.80 -2.48 16.37
CA VAL A 102 3.28 -3.80 16.82
C VAL A 102 2.45 -4.28 18.01
N PHE A 103 2.28 -3.44 19.05
CA PHE A 103 1.48 -3.82 20.21
C PHE A 103 -0.01 -4.02 19.89
N ILE A 104 -0.61 -3.13 19.09
CA ILE A 104 -2.03 -3.29 18.70
C ILE A 104 -2.21 -4.57 17.90
N TYR A 105 -1.34 -4.86 16.93
CA TYR A 105 -1.45 -6.04 16.09
C TYR A 105 -1.22 -7.33 16.88
N MET A 106 -0.28 -7.35 17.83
CA MET A 106 -0.08 -8.50 18.73
C MET A 106 -1.32 -8.81 19.58
N ILE A 107 -2.05 -7.78 20.04
CA ILE A 107 -3.25 -7.94 20.87
C ILE A 107 -4.48 -8.26 20.02
N SER A 108 -4.67 -7.54 18.90
CA SER A 108 -5.83 -7.64 18.03
C SER A 108 -5.48 -7.22 16.60
N PRO A 109 -5.14 -8.20 15.73
CA PRO A 109 -4.90 -7.93 14.31
C PRO A 109 -6.10 -7.25 13.64
N ARG A 110 -7.33 -7.65 14.01
CA ARG A 110 -8.56 -7.03 13.48
C ARG A 110 -8.64 -5.54 13.82
N ALA A 111 -8.26 -5.13 15.02
CA ALA A 111 -8.25 -3.71 15.39
C ALA A 111 -7.17 -2.93 14.64
N ALA A 112 -6.00 -3.54 14.40
CA ALA A 112 -4.94 -2.95 13.60
C ALA A 112 -5.38 -2.76 12.14
N TYR A 113 -5.98 -3.77 11.51
CA TYR A 113 -6.50 -3.66 10.15
C TYR A 113 -7.62 -2.63 10.02
N TYR A 114 -8.54 -2.58 10.97
CA TYR A 114 -9.59 -1.55 10.99
C TYR A 114 -9.02 -0.14 11.17
N PHE A 115 -7.97 0.01 11.99
CA PHE A 115 -7.26 1.28 12.11
C PHE A 115 -6.66 1.69 10.76
N ASN A 116 -5.97 0.76 10.09
CA ASN A 116 -5.32 1.06 8.82
C ASN A 116 -6.33 1.35 7.71
N GLU A 117 -7.40 0.57 7.60
CA GLU A 117 -8.54 0.83 6.69
C GLU A 117 -9.00 2.29 6.75
N LEU A 118 -9.16 2.83 7.96
CA LEU A 118 -9.59 4.21 8.14
C LEU A 118 -8.52 5.24 7.73
N VAL A 119 -7.24 4.91 7.84
CA VAL A 119 -6.12 5.75 7.37
C VAL A 119 -6.12 5.78 5.85
N GLU A 120 -6.20 4.63 5.19
CA GLU A 120 -6.17 4.54 3.72
C GLU A 120 -7.42 5.15 3.08
N GLU A 121 -8.60 5.00 3.70
CA GLU A 121 -9.82 5.69 3.22
C GLU A 121 -9.63 7.22 3.21
N LYS A 122 -8.86 7.78 4.14
CA LYS A 122 -8.55 9.22 4.15
C LYS A 122 -7.46 9.58 3.17
N ALA A 123 -6.46 8.73 2.98
CA ALA A 123 -5.44 8.91 1.94
C ALA A 123 -6.12 8.98 0.56
N HIS A 124 -6.99 8.02 0.26
CA HIS A 124 -7.84 8.01 -0.93
C HIS A 124 -8.61 9.33 -1.11
N HIS A 125 -9.37 9.76 -0.10
CA HIS A 125 -10.14 11.02 -0.18
C HIS A 125 -9.24 12.25 -0.35
N THR A 126 -8.05 12.25 0.26
CA THR A 126 -7.08 13.35 0.15
C THR A 126 -6.56 13.48 -1.28
N TYR A 127 -6.20 12.36 -1.91
CA TYR A 127 -5.77 12.34 -3.30
C TYR A 127 -6.90 12.65 -4.27
N ASP A 128 -8.10 12.12 -4.05
CA ASP A 128 -9.27 12.42 -4.87
C ASP A 128 -9.59 13.93 -4.87
N LYS A 129 -9.61 14.53 -3.68
CA LYS A 129 -9.79 15.98 -3.55
C LYS A 129 -8.71 16.77 -4.30
N TYR A 130 -7.44 16.37 -4.15
CA TYR A 130 -6.32 17.05 -4.82
C TYR A 130 -6.40 16.94 -6.35
N LEU A 131 -6.78 15.77 -6.87
CA LEU A 131 -7.03 15.56 -8.30
C LEU A 131 -8.10 16.51 -8.83
N ASN A 132 -9.20 16.66 -8.11
CA ASN A 132 -10.31 17.55 -8.49
C ASN A 132 -9.92 19.05 -8.41
N GLU A 133 -9.12 19.45 -7.42
CA GLU A 133 -8.70 20.84 -7.24
C GLU A 133 -7.59 21.27 -8.21
N CYS A 134 -6.70 20.35 -8.60
CA CYS A 134 -5.49 20.65 -9.36
C CYS A 134 -5.46 20.00 -10.77
N GLU A 135 -6.59 19.52 -11.29
CA GLU A 135 -6.66 18.74 -12.55
C GLU A 135 -5.88 19.36 -13.71
N ALA A 136 -6.15 20.63 -14.03
CA ALA A 136 -5.52 21.31 -15.17
C ALA A 136 -4.00 21.48 -14.99
N GLU A 137 -3.56 21.77 -13.76
CA GLU A 137 -2.15 21.92 -13.42
C GLU A 137 -1.42 20.57 -13.52
N LEU A 138 -2.01 19.51 -12.98
CA LEU A 138 -1.43 18.17 -12.99
C LEU A 138 -1.33 17.61 -14.42
N LYS A 139 -2.35 17.83 -15.26
CA LYS A 139 -2.32 17.43 -16.68
C LYS A 139 -1.26 18.18 -17.49
N SER A 140 -0.87 19.37 -17.07
CA SER A 140 0.16 20.17 -17.75
C SER A 140 1.59 19.74 -17.42
N GLN A 141 1.78 18.91 -16.39
CA GLN A 141 3.10 18.50 -15.91
C GLN A 141 3.45 17.07 -16.36
N PRO A 142 4.73 16.81 -16.68
CA PRO A 142 5.15 15.46 -17.05
C PRO A 142 5.10 14.52 -15.84
N ALA A 143 4.84 13.24 -16.10
CA ALA A 143 4.97 12.22 -15.07
C ALA A 143 6.44 12.06 -14.63
N PRO A 144 6.75 11.97 -13.32
CA PRO A 144 8.10 11.72 -12.86
C PRO A 144 8.63 10.37 -13.35
N ALA A 145 9.92 10.30 -13.70
CA ALA A 145 10.54 9.08 -14.19
C ALA A 145 10.38 7.88 -13.24
N VAL A 146 10.41 8.12 -11.93
CA VAL A 146 10.19 7.09 -10.91
C VAL A 146 8.76 6.52 -10.93
N ALA A 147 7.75 7.34 -11.24
CA ALA A 147 6.37 6.87 -11.38
C ALA A 147 6.20 6.02 -12.64
N ILE A 148 6.78 6.46 -13.75
CA ILE A 148 6.77 5.71 -15.02
C ILE A 148 7.45 4.34 -14.83
N ALA A 149 8.61 4.34 -14.18
CA ALA A 149 9.34 3.10 -13.89
C ALA A 149 8.53 2.17 -12.99
N TYR A 150 7.82 2.68 -12.00
CA TYR A 150 7.03 1.84 -11.09
C TYR A 150 5.76 1.28 -11.74
N TYR A 151 4.96 2.12 -12.39
CA TYR A 151 3.63 1.73 -12.88
C TYR A 151 3.61 1.12 -14.28
N ARG A 152 4.65 1.33 -15.11
CA ARG A 152 4.65 0.96 -16.53
C ARG A 152 5.83 0.08 -16.94
N ASP A 153 7.05 0.53 -16.66
CA ASP A 153 8.26 -0.02 -17.30
C ASP A 153 9.03 -1.02 -16.43
N GLY A 154 8.76 -1.05 -15.12
CA GLY A 154 9.49 -1.87 -14.14
C GLY A 154 8.90 -3.25 -13.92
N ASP A 155 9.37 -3.90 -12.86
CA ASP A 155 8.83 -5.18 -12.40
C ASP A 155 7.47 -4.96 -11.70
N LEU A 156 6.42 -5.40 -12.39
CA LEU A 156 5.04 -5.28 -11.93
C LEU A 156 4.58 -6.45 -11.05
N TYR A 157 5.47 -7.38 -10.70
CA TYR A 157 5.12 -8.51 -9.84
C TYR A 157 4.52 -8.06 -8.50
N MET A 158 5.22 -7.17 -7.80
CA MET A 158 4.74 -6.63 -6.52
C MET A 158 3.55 -5.68 -6.69
N PHE A 159 3.41 -5.07 -7.87
CA PHE A 159 2.23 -4.26 -8.19
C PHE A 159 0.98 -5.12 -8.34
N ASP A 160 1.07 -6.31 -8.93
CA ASP A 160 -0.05 -7.24 -8.96
C ASP A 160 -0.29 -7.85 -7.58
N GLU A 161 0.77 -8.13 -6.83
CA GLU A 161 0.69 -8.87 -5.57
C GLU A 161 -0.04 -8.13 -4.43
N PHE A 162 -0.03 -6.80 -4.38
CA PHE A 162 -0.71 -6.05 -3.32
C PHE A 162 -2.23 -5.90 -3.55
N GLN A 163 -2.73 -6.29 -4.73
CA GLN A 163 -4.14 -6.12 -5.10
C GLN A 163 -4.95 -7.35 -4.74
N THR A 164 -6.03 -7.17 -3.96
CA THR A 164 -6.95 -8.26 -3.57
C THR A 164 -8.26 -8.26 -4.35
N SER A 165 -8.56 -7.17 -5.06
CA SER A 165 -9.82 -7.02 -5.79
C SER A 165 -9.71 -7.31 -7.29
N HIS A 166 -8.49 -7.61 -7.76
CA HIS A 166 -8.17 -7.73 -9.18
C HIS A 166 -7.44 -9.04 -9.49
N LEU A 167 -7.61 -9.50 -10.73
CA LEU A 167 -6.78 -10.58 -11.29
C LEU A 167 -5.39 -10.04 -11.66
N PRO A 168 -4.35 -10.90 -11.71
CA PRO A 168 -3.05 -10.50 -12.22
C PRO A 168 -3.17 -9.85 -13.60
N ALA A 169 -2.34 -8.84 -13.86
CA ALA A 169 -2.32 -8.09 -15.10
C ALA A 169 -3.60 -7.32 -15.49
N GLN A 170 -4.67 -7.35 -14.68
CA GLN A 170 -5.91 -6.65 -15.00
C GLN A 170 -5.77 -5.13 -14.89
N ARG A 171 -5.04 -4.65 -13.87
CA ARG A 171 -4.79 -3.22 -13.65
C ARG A 171 -3.43 -2.84 -14.22
N ARG A 172 -3.41 -1.97 -15.22
CA ARG A 172 -2.17 -1.38 -15.80
C ARG A 172 -2.39 0.11 -16.03
N PRO A 173 -2.00 0.98 -15.07
CA PRO A 173 -2.18 2.41 -15.20
C PRO A 173 -1.45 2.94 -16.44
N LYS A 174 -2.12 3.79 -17.23
CA LYS A 174 -1.48 4.55 -18.30
C LYS A 174 -0.93 5.83 -17.70
N ILE A 175 0.39 5.98 -17.69
CA ILE A 175 1.07 7.15 -17.11
C ILE A 175 1.56 8.05 -18.24
N GLU A 176 0.79 9.09 -18.57
CA GLU A 176 1.13 10.07 -19.61
C GLU A 176 1.54 11.43 -19.01
N ASN A 177 0.92 11.82 -17.90
CA ASN A 177 1.16 13.07 -17.20
C ASN A 177 1.06 12.89 -15.67
N LEU A 178 1.31 13.96 -14.91
CA LEU A 178 1.29 13.92 -13.45
C LEU A 178 -0.10 13.64 -12.86
N TYR A 179 -1.18 14.01 -13.56
CA TYR A 179 -2.55 13.66 -13.14
C TYR A 179 -2.75 12.14 -13.11
N ASP A 180 -2.29 11.43 -14.13
CA ASP A 180 -2.41 9.97 -14.19
C ASP A 180 -1.65 9.27 -13.05
N VAL A 181 -0.51 9.84 -12.64
CA VAL A 181 0.26 9.36 -11.49
C VAL A 181 -0.56 9.46 -10.21
N PHE A 182 -1.19 10.62 -9.95
CA PHE A 182 -2.03 10.79 -8.77
C PHE A 182 -3.32 9.95 -8.83
N VAL A 183 -3.87 9.69 -10.02
CA VAL A 183 -4.97 8.73 -10.19
C VAL A 183 -4.52 7.32 -9.81
N ALA A 184 -3.32 6.90 -10.24
CA ALA A 184 -2.76 5.61 -9.88
C ALA A 184 -2.55 5.48 -8.37
N ILE A 185 -1.94 6.49 -7.73
CA ILE A 185 -1.75 6.55 -6.27
C ILE A 185 -3.11 6.46 -5.55
N ARG A 186 -4.07 7.34 -5.88
CA ARG A 186 -5.42 7.31 -5.27
C ARG A 186 -6.05 5.92 -5.36
N ASN A 187 -5.97 5.30 -6.53
CA ASN A 187 -6.57 3.98 -6.74
C ASN A 187 -5.78 2.88 -5.99
N ASP A 188 -4.48 3.04 -5.76
CA ASP A 188 -3.68 2.12 -4.92
C ASP A 188 -4.17 2.19 -3.47
N GLU A 189 -4.45 3.38 -2.94
CA GLU A 189 -5.04 3.56 -1.60
C GLU A 189 -6.34 2.79 -1.42
N MET A 190 -7.18 2.76 -2.47
CA MET A 190 -8.42 1.98 -2.42
C MET A 190 -8.14 0.47 -2.39
N GLU A 191 -7.09 -0.01 -3.04
CA GLU A 191 -6.69 -1.42 -2.95
C GLU A 191 -6.16 -1.77 -1.56
N HIS A 192 -5.47 -0.84 -0.89
CA HIS A 192 -5.11 -0.99 0.51
C HIS A 192 -6.37 -1.07 1.40
N VAL A 193 -7.36 -0.20 1.20
CA VAL A 193 -8.67 -0.27 1.90
C VAL A 193 -9.33 -1.64 1.68
N ASN A 194 -9.41 -2.11 0.44
CA ASN A 194 -10.01 -3.39 0.08
C ASN A 194 -9.30 -4.55 0.78
N THR A 195 -7.96 -4.53 0.80
CA THR A 195 -7.12 -5.53 1.44
C THR A 195 -7.29 -5.53 2.96
N MET A 196 -7.32 -4.36 3.61
CA MET A 196 -7.57 -4.25 5.05
C MET A 196 -8.96 -4.74 5.44
N LYS A 197 -9.98 -4.50 4.60
CA LYS A 197 -11.33 -5.06 4.77
C LYS A 197 -11.30 -6.58 4.64
N ALA A 198 -10.65 -7.11 3.61
CA ALA A 198 -10.51 -8.55 3.39
C ALA A 198 -9.85 -9.26 4.58
N CYS A 199 -8.77 -8.71 5.11
CA CYS A 199 -8.04 -9.21 6.27
C CYS A 199 -8.86 -9.29 7.57
N GLN A 200 -9.97 -8.55 7.67
CA GLN A 200 -10.86 -8.58 8.83
C GLN A 200 -11.96 -9.62 8.75
N ARG A 201 -12.21 -10.21 7.57
CA ARG A 201 -13.32 -11.15 7.37
C ARG A 201 -13.03 -12.52 7.96
N SER A 202 -14.08 -13.28 8.25
CA SER A 202 -13.95 -14.66 8.74
C SER A 202 -13.42 -15.62 7.67
N ASP A 203 -13.68 -15.32 6.40
CA ASP A 203 -13.25 -16.08 5.22
C ASP A 203 -11.96 -15.51 4.59
N ALA A 204 -11.19 -14.71 5.33
CA ALA A 204 -10.02 -14.01 4.78
C ALA A 204 -9.00 -14.93 4.10
N LYS A 205 -8.86 -16.21 4.50
CA LYS A 205 -7.97 -17.19 3.85
C LYS A 205 -8.37 -17.54 2.42
N GLU A 206 -9.63 -17.37 2.07
CA GLU A 206 -10.12 -17.63 0.71
C GLU A 206 -9.90 -16.42 -0.20
N ILE A 207 -9.70 -15.24 0.39
CA ILE A 207 -9.58 -13.94 -0.30
C ILE A 207 -8.12 -13.49 -0.39
N ILE A 208 -7.37 -13.63 0.71
CA ILE A 208 -5.95 -13.26 0.79
C ILE A 208 -5.15 -14.44 0.24
N ASN A 209 -4.96 -14.43 -1.07
CA ASN A 209 -4.08 -15.35 -1.77
C ASN A 209 -3.26 -14.56 -2.79
N SER A 210 -2.06 -15.07 -3.08
CA SER A 210 -1.29 -14.47 -4.18
C SER A 210 -2.05 -14.64 -5.49
N PRO A 211 -2.26 -13.56 -6.28
CA PRO A 211 -2.90 -13.65 -7.58
C PRO A 211 -2.11 -14.56 -8.54
N HIS A 212 -0.78 -14.62 -8.39
CA HIS A 212 0.11 -15.50 -9.16
C HIS A 212 0.03 -16.99 -8.75
N SER A 213 -0.57 -17.32 -7.61
CA SER A 213 -0.72 -18.74 -7.20
C SER A 213 -1.66 -19.52 -8.12
N ALA A 214 -2.61 -18.85 -8.77
CA ALA A 214 -3.52 -19.49 -9.72
C ALA A 214 -2.81 -19.91 -11.01
N GLU A 215 -1.88 -19.08 -11.51
CA GLU A 215 -1.05 -19.40 -12.69
C GLU A 215 -0.15 -20.61 -12.43
N VAL A 216 0.47 -20.67 -11.25
CA VAL A 216 1.30 -21.82 -10.85
C VAL A 216 0.49 -23.11 -10.75
N LYS A 217 -0.77 -23.05 -10.27
CA LYS A 217 -1.67 -24.21 -10.23
C LYS A 217 -2.11 -24.67 -11.63
N ALA A 218 -2.39 -23.74 -12.53
CA ALA A 218 -2.74 -24.08 -13.92
C ALA A 218 -1.54 -24.72 -14.64
N GLN A 219 -0.34 -24.16 -14.48
CA GLN A 219 0.87 -24.64 -15.14
C GLN A 219 1.34 -26.00 -14.61
N SER A 220 1.23 -26.24 -13.29
CA SER A 220 1.53 -27.55 -12.70
C SER A 220 0.53 -28.66 -13.07
N GLN A 221 -0.72 -28.30 -13.38
CA GLN A 221 -1.70 -29.25 -13.91
C GLN A 221 -1.40 -29.60 -15.37
N GLU A 222 -0.98 -28.62 -16.17
CA GLU A 222 -0.60 -28.83 -17.58
C GLU A 222 0.68 -29.69 -17.68
N ASP A 223 1.69 -29.42 -16.85
CA ASP A 223 2.94 -30.19 -16.81
C ASP A 223 2.72 -31.64 -16.34
N SER A 224 1.77 -31.87 -15.43
CA SER A 224 1.43 -33.24 -14.98
C SER A 224 0.66 -34.03 -16.04
N GLU A 225 -0.25 -33.41 -16.79
CA GLU A 225 -0.90 -34.04 -17.95
C GLU A 225 0.05 -34.33 -19.12
N VAL A 226 1.07 -33.49 -19.34
CA VAL A 226 2.08 -33.72 -20.37
C VAL A 226 3.04 -34.86 -19.98
N SER A 227 3.40 -34.96 -18.69
CA SER A 227 4.22 -36.05 -18.15
C SER A 227 3.51 -37.41 -18.28
N ASP A 228 2.21 -37.48 -17.99
CA ASP A 228 1.44 -38.73 -18.12
C ASP A 228 1.28 -39.19 -19.59
N LYS A 229 1.29 -38.26 -20.55
CA LYS A 229 1.23 -38.58 -21.99
C LYS A 229 2.56 -39.08 -22.57
N HIS A 230 3.68 -38.86 -21.89
CA HIS A 230 5.02 -39.33 -22.32
C HIS A 230 5.44 -40.66 -21.68
N LEU A 231 4.60 -41.21 -20.80
CA LEU A 231 4.81 -42.49 -20.11
C LEU A 231 3.97 -43.65 -20.72
N VAL A 232 3.34 -43.45 -21.88
CA VAL A 232 2.59 -44.47 -22.63
C VAL A 232 3.31 -44.85 -23.92
#